data_AF-A0A7J9ZEV9-F1
#
_entry.id   AF-A0A7J9ZEV9-F1
#
_cell.length_a   1.000
_cell.length_b   1.000
_cell.length_c   1.000
_cell.angle_alpha   90.00
_cell.angle_beta   90.00
_cell.angle_gamma   90.00
#
_symmetry.space_group_name_H-M   'P 1'
#
loop_
_entity.id
_entity.type
_entity.pdbx_description
1 polymer ?
#
loop_
_entity_poly.entity_id
_entity_poly.type
_entity_poly.pdbx_seq_one_letter_code
_entity_poly.pdbx_strand_id
1 'polypeptide(L)'
;MQRSIDRILTTHVGALQRPADLSEAMVHKGEDSPEAHALLRSAVADVVRRQRELGVDIVDDGEFGKTLWMWYVRDRLDGIGSRDWSEAEEVYLKGRDRDEFDEFYAWAEKSQTLFGFVEDAYFFAPSRPSPSSPARSRTSRRQCAATSRTCGPRSTART
;
A
#
# COMPACT_ATOMS: atom_id res chain seq x y z
N MET A 1 23.47 0.99 16.93
CA MET A 1 22.12 1.27 17.47
C MET A 1 22.27 2.36 18.51
N GLN A 2 21.56 3.48 18.38
CA GLN A 2 21.56 4.49 19.44
C GLN A 2 20.78 3.93 20.63
N ARG A 3 21.39 3.96 21.83
CA ARG A 3 20.75 3.51 23.07
C ARG A 3 20.39 4.72 23.89
N SER A 4 19.17 4.76 24.40
CA SER A 4 18.81 5.76 25.39
C SER A 4 19.41 5.39 26.74
N ILE A 5 20.12 6.32 27.37
CA ILE A 5 20.78 6.13 28.67
C ILE A 5 20.17 6.99 29.78
N ASP A 6 19.53 8.11 29.42
CA ASP A 6 19.04 9.09 30.40
C ASP A 6 17.54 8.97 30.68
N ARG A 7 16.75 8.46 29.73
CA ARG A 7 15.29 8.30 29.88
C ARG A 7 14.70 7.22 28.96
N ILE A 8 13.46 6.84 29.22
CA ILE A 8 12.67 6.01 28.30
C ILE A 8 12.27 6.86 27.10
N LEU A 9 12.49 6.34 25.88
CA LEU A 9 12.01 6.96 24.65
C LEU A 9 10.60 6.46 24.32
N THR A 10 9.76 7.37 23.87
CA THR A 10 8.38 7.12 23.49
C THR A 10 8.22 7.05 21.96
N THR A 11 7.34 6.17 21.52
CA THR A 11 6.97 5.99 20.11
C THR A 11 5.60 5.32 20.02
N HIS A 12 5.05 5.20 18.81
CA HIS A 12 3.86 4.41 18.51
C HIS A 12 4.17 3.36 17.43
N VAL A 13 3.20 2.49 17.14
CA VAL A 13 3.41 1.26 16.36
C VAL A 13 3.10 1.41 14.86
N GLY A 14 2.97 2.64 14.35
CA GLY A 14 2.61 2.89 12.96
C GLY A 14 1.35 3.73 12.79
N ALA A 15 0.46 3.27 11.91
CA ALA A 15 -0.64 4.03 11.31
C ALA A 15 -1.42 4.94 12.27
N LEU A 16 -1.63 6.18 11.83
CA LEU A 16 -2.47 7.18 12.47
C LEU A 16 -3.70 7.48 11.60
N GLN A 17 -4.67 8.20 12.16
CA GLN A 17 -5.86 8.60 11.40
C GLN A 17 -5.47 9.51 10.23
N ARG A 18 -5.74 9.04 9.01
CA ARG A 18 -5.47 9.78 7.77
C ARG A 18 -6.41 11.00 7.67
N PRO A 19 -5.90 12.18 7.27
CA PRO A 19 -6.74 13.33 6.96
C PRO A 19 -7.81 13.01 5.92
N ALA A 20 -9.03 13.52 6.13
CA ALA A 20 -10.18 13.17 5.30
C ALA A 20 -10.01 13.57 3.82
N ASP A 21 -9.41 14.73 3.57
CA ASP A 21 -9.09 15.24 2.23
C ASP A 21 -8.10 14.35 1.48
N LEU A 22 -7.08 13.84 2.16
CA LEU A 22 -6.14 12.88 1.61
C LEU A 22 -6.82 11.55 1.31
N SER A 23 -7.62 11.02 2.24
CA SER A 23 -8.40 9.80 2.02
C SER A 23 -9.33 9.92 0.80
N GLU A 24 -10.06 11.02 0.69
CA GLU A 24 -10.95 11.31 -0.43
C GLU A 24 -10.18 11.39 -1.75
N ALA A 25 -9.03 12.08 -1.79
CA ALA A 25 -8.20 12.16 -2.97
C ALA A 25 -7.66 10.79 -3.41
N MET A 26 -7.17 9.96 -2.47
CA MET A 26 -6.66 8.62 -2.77
C MET A 26 -7.77 7.72 -3.36
N VAL A 27 -9.00 7.80 -2.82
CA VAL A 27 -10.15 7.02 -3.31
C VAL A 27 -10.59 7.48 -4.70
N HIS A 28 -10.72 8.79 -4.94
CA HIS A 28 -11.31 9.31 -6.18
C HIS A 28 -10.29 9.56 -7.30
N LYS A 29 -9.02 9.78 -6.99
CA LYS A 29 -7.96 10.10 -7.96
C LYS A 29 -6.90 9.00 -8.08
N GLY A 30 -6.87 8.07 -7.13
CA GLY A 30 -5.85 7.02 -7.02
C GLY A 30 -4.72 7.41 -6.07
N GLU A 31 -4.15 6.42 -5.39
CA GLU A 31 -3.12 6.63 -4.36
C GLU A 31 -1.86 7.33 -4.88
N ASP A 32 -1.47 7.01 -6.12
CA ASP A 32 -0.27 7.57 -6.77
C ASP A 32 -0.58 8.84 -7.62
N SER A 33 -1.76 9.46 -7.46
CA SER A 33 -2.12 10.67 -8.23
C SER A 33 -1.28 11.89 -7.81
N PRO A 34 -1.04 12.85 -8.71
CA PRO A 34 -0.35 14.09 -8.36
C PRO A 34 -1.01 14.87 -7.22
N GLU A 35 -2.34 14.88 -7.17
CA GLU A 35 -3.15 15.50 -6.11
C GLU A 35 -2.97 14.78 -4.78
N ALA A 36 -3.10 13.45 -4.77
CA ALA A 36 -2.87 12.63 -3.57
C ALA A 36 -1.45 12.83 -3.03
N HIS A 37 -0.44 12.87 -3.91
CA HIS A 37 0.94 13.15 -3.52
C HIS A 37 1.15 14.55 -2.93
N ALA A 38 0.43 15.57 -3.42
CA ALA A 38 0.52 16.92 -2.87
C ALA A 38 -0.05 16.98 -1.46
N LEU A 39 -1.24 16.41 -1.25
CA LEU A 39 -1.90 16.33 0.06
C LEU A 39 -1.11 15.45 1.05
N LEU A 40 -0.53 14.35 0.57
CA LEU A 40 0.31 13.47 1.39
C LEU A 40 1.52 14.22 1.95
N ARG A 41 2.20 15.04 1.14
CA ARG A 41 3.36 15.81 1.60
C ARG A 41 3.00 16.77 2.74
N SER A 42 1.88 17.49 2.63
CA SER A 42 1.43 18.38 3.71
C SER A 42 1.00 17.58 4.93
N ALA A 43 0.24 16.50 4.76
CA ALA A 43 -0.25 15.66 5.84
C ALA A 43 0.90 15.04 6.67
N VAL A 44 1.95 14.54 6.00
CA VAL A 44 3.14 14.00 6.66
C VAL A 44 3.89 15.08 7.44
N ALA A 45 4.05 16.28 6.86
CA ALA A 45 4.70 17.38 7.55
C ALA A 45 3.94 17.77 8.84
N ASP A 46 2.61 17.83 8.77
CA ASP A 46 1.77 18.18 9.91
C ASP A 46 1.74 17.11 11.00
N VAL A 47 1.64 15.83 10.63
CA VAL A 47 1.60 14.76 11.64
C VAL A 47 2.92 14.61 12.36
N VAL A 48 4.05 14.72 11.65
CA VAL A 48 5.40 14.71 12.26
C VAL A 48 5.57 15.90 13.20
N ARG A 49 5.13 17.10 12.79
CA ARG A 49 5.15 18.29 13.64
C ARG A 49 4.34 18.06 14.92
N ARG A 50 3.10 17.55 14.79
CA ARG A 50 2.22 17.31 15.94
C ARG A 50 2.75 16.24 16.91
N GLN A 51 3.33 15.16 16.39
CA GLN A 51 3.98 14.14 17.22
C GLN A 51 5.14 14.74 18.03
N ARG A 52 5.97 15.59 17.41
CA ARG A 52 7.05 16.31 18.10
C ARG A 52 6.53 17.27 19.17
N GLU A 53 5.48 18.04 18.86
CA GLU A 53 4.83 18.95 19.82
C GLU A 53 4.27 18.21 21.03
N LEU A 54 3.81 16.97 20.84
CA LEU A 54 3.31 16.09 21.91
C LEU A 54 4.43 15.35 22.67
N GLY A 55 5.69 15.49 22.27
CA GLY A 55 6.83 14.87 22.94
C GLY A 55 7.10 13.41 22.55
N VAL A 56 6.58 12.94 21.40
CA VAL A 56 6.97 11.65 20.84
C VAL A 56 8.44 11.70 20.40
N ASP A 57 9.26 10.80 20.94
CA ASP A 57 10.71 10.83 20.74
C ASP A 57 11.13 10.25 19.38
N ILE A 58 10.47 9.15 18.98
CA ILE A 58 10.68 8.50 17.69
C ILE A 58 9.35 8.55 16.93
N VAL A 59 9.29 9.42 15.94
CA VAL A 59 8.10 9.72 15.15
C VAL A 59 8.05 8.86 13.87
N ASP A 60 6.84 8.63 13.35
CA ASP A 60 6.64 8.10 11.99
C ASP A 60 5.79 9.05 11.11
N ASP A 61 5.55 8.68 9.86
CA ASP A 61 4.82 9.48 8.86
C ASP A 61 3.30 9.32 8.91
N GLY A 62 2.78 8.66 9.94
CA GLY A 62 1.38 8.28 10.13
C GLY A 62 0.93 7.12 9.24
N GLU A 63 1.84 6.52 8.45
CA GLU A 63 1.53 5.56 7.38
C GLU A 63 0.49 6.06 6.35
N PHE A 64 0.43 7.37 6.13
CA PHE A 64 -0.58 7.97 5.25
C PHE A 64 -0.44 7.60 3.77
N GLY A 65 0.74 7.16 3.33
CA GLY A 65 1.04 6.84 1.93
C GLY A 65 0.59 5.46 1.44
N LYS A 66 -0.12 4.67 2.25
CA LYS A 66 -0.56 3.32 1.90
C LYS A 66 -1.90 2.99 2.54
N THR A 67 -2.85 2.44 1.79
CA THR A 67 -4.13 2.03 2.39
C THR A 67 -3.98 0.77 3.24
N LEU A 68 -3.23 -0.24 2.75
CA LEU A 68 -3.00 -1.47 3.51
C LEU A 68 -1.59 -1.99 3.24
N TRP A 69 -0.83 -2.32 4.29
CA TRP A 69 0.59 -2.66 4.19
C TRP A 69 0.85 -3.85 3.24
N MET A 70 -0.01 -4.85 3.26
CA MET A 70 0.12 -6.05 2.44
C MET A 70 -0.06 -5.72 0.95
N TRP A 71 -1.03 -4.88 0.62
CA TRP A 71 -1.26 -4.44 -0.76
C TRP A 71 -0.12 -3.55 -1.25
N TYR A 72 0.36 -2.64 -0.41
CA TYR A 72 1.51 -1.79 -0.72
C TYR A 72 2.75 -2.60 -1.12
N VAL A 73 3.04 -3.68 -0.39
CA VAL A 73 4.15 -4.60 -0.68
C VAL A 73 3.89 -5.39 -1.97
N ARG A 74 2.70 -6.00 -2.09
CA ARG A 74 2.29 -6.78 -3.28
C ARG A 74 2.44 -5.97 -4.57
N ASP A 75 1.97 -4.71 -4.56
CA ASP A 75 1.89 -3.89 -5.77
C ASP A 75 3.25 -3.30 -6.19
N ARG A 76 4.29 -3.43 -5.36
CA ARG A 76 5.63 -2.89 -5.60
C ARG A 76 6.71 -3.96 -5.77
N LEU A 77 6.37 -5.23 -5.61
CA LEU A 77 7.28 -6.36 -5.80
C LEU A 77 6.90 -7.17 -7.04
N ASP A 78 7.85 -7.29 -7.97
CA ASP A 78 7.71 -8.20 -9.11
C ASP A 78 7.86 -9.67 -8.66
N GLY A 79 7.26 -10.59 -9.41
CA GLY A 79 7.36 -12.04 -9.16
C GLY A 79 6.34 -12.60 -8.18
N ILE A 80 5.44 -11.77 -7.64
CA ILE A 80 4.28 -12.19 -6.84
C ILE A 80 3.05 -12.19 -7.76
N GLY A 81 2.44 -13.36 -7.96
CA GLY A 81 1.24 -13.52 -8.76
C GLY A 81 0.01 -13.84 -7.91
N SER A 82 -1.17 -13.43 -8.38
CA SER A 82 -2.43 -13.95 -7.85
C SER A 82 -2.66 -15.37 -8.37
N ARG A 83 -3.31 -16.19 -7.55
CA ARG A 83 -3.92 -17.46 -7.97
C ARG A 83 -5.42 -17.37 -7.77
N ASP A 84 -6.17 -18.14 -8.53
CA ASP A 84 -7.58 -18.32 -8.23
C ASP A 84 -7.70 -19.07 -6.89
N TRP A 85 -8.63 -18.60 -6.07
CA TRP A 85 -8.96 -19.20 -4.77
C TRP A 85 -10.28 -19.93 -4.91
N SER A 86 -10.38 -21.13 -4.33
CA SER A 86 -11.66 -21.83 -4.19
C SER A 86 -12.31 -21.51 -2.84
N GLU A 87 -13.65 -21.51 -2.77
CA GLU A 87 -14.41 -21.37 -1.49
C GLU A 87 -13.95 -22.40 -0.44
N ALA A 88 -13.52 -23.59 -0.86
CA ALA A 88 -12.98 -24.62 0.04
C ALA A 88 -11.65 -24.21 0.72
N GLU A 89 -10.93 -23.22 0.19
CA GLU A 89 -9.70 -22.67 0.77
C GLU A 89 -9.94 -21.46 1.67
N GLU A 90 -11.17 -20.94 1.73
CA GLU A 90 -11.59 -19.85 2.63
C GLU A 90 -11.45 -20.23 4.11
N VAL A 91 -11.25 -21.52 4.40
CA VAL A 91 -10.93 -22.08 5.72
C VAL A 91 -9.72 -21.39 6.37
N TYR A 92 -8.76 -20.87 5.59
CA TYR A 92 -7.63 -20.10 6.15
C TYR A 92 -8.01 -18.73 6.71
N LEU A 93 -9.13 -18.15 6.27
CA LEU A 93 -9.72 -16.93 6.83
C LEU A 93 -10.77 -17.24 7.90
N LYS A 94 -11.23 -18.50 7.99
CA LYS A 94 -12.07 -18.99 9.07
C LYS A 94 -11.22 -19.29 10.31
N GLY A 95 -10.85 -18.23 11.02
CA GLY A 95 -10.16 -18.35 12.31
C GLY A 95 -11.01 -19.10 13.33
N ARG A 96 -10.37 -19.74 14.32
CA ARG A 96 -11.03 -20.44 15.44
C ARG A 96 -12.07 -19.56 16.15
N ASP A 97 -11.80 -18.26 16.23
CA ASP A 97 -12.70 -17.27 16.83
C ASP A 97 -14.10 -17.29 16.22
N ARG A 98 -14.25 -17.58 14.93
CA ARG A 98 -15.57 -17.66 14.27
C ARG A 98 -16.38 -18.86 14.72
N ASP A 99 -15.71 -19.94 15.12
CA ASP A 99 -16.38 -21.12 15.67
C ASP A 99 -16.63 -20.97 17.19
N GLU A 100 -15.73 -20.29 17.91
CA GLU A 100 -15.83 -20.09 19.37
C GLU A 100 -16.80 -18.96 19.77
N PHE A 101 -16.96 -17.95 18.92
CA PHE A 101 -17.78 -16.76 19.16
C PHE A 101 -18.81 -16.53 18.02
N ASP A 102 -19.51 -17.59 17.63
CA ASP A 102 -20.47 -17.59 16.51
C ASP A 102 -21.55 -16.49 16.63
N GLU A 103 -22.12 -16.28 17.82
CA GLU A 103 -23.13 -15.24 18.07
C GLU A 103 -22.58 -13.83 17.82
N PHE A 104 -21.33 -13.56 18.22
CA PHE A 104 -20.68 -12.28 17.99
C PHE A 104 -20.48 -12.02 16.50
N TYR A 105 -19.95 -13.00 15.75
CA TYR A 105 -19.72 -12.84 14.31
C TYR A 105 -21.03 -12.71 13.54
N ALA A 106 -22.06 -13.48 13.91
CA ALA A 106 -23.40 -13.34 13.31
C ALA A 106 -23.98 -11.93 13.55
N TRP A 107 -23.80 -11.37 14.74
CA TRP A 107 -24.18 -9.99 15.04
C TRP A 107 -23.34 -8.97 14.25
N ALA A 108 -22.03 -9.14 14.20
CA ALA A 108 -21.09 -8.21 13.56
C ALA A 108 -21.29 -8.16 12.03
N GLU A 109 -21.54 -9.30 11.40
CA GLU A 109 -21.86 -9.39 9.97
C GLU A 109 -23.19 -8.72 9.66
N LYS A 110 -24.23 -9.02 10.45
CA LYS A 110 -25.56 -8.39 10.31
C LYS A 110 -25.50 -6.87 10.50
N SER A 111 -24.63 -6.42 11.40
CA SER A 111 -24.47 -5.00 11.75
C SER A 111 -23.43 -4.29 10.88
N GLN A 112 -22.72 -5.03 10.01
CA GLN A 112 -21.61 -4.55 9.19
C GLN A 112 -20.48 -3.86 9.99
N THR A 113 -20.22 -4.33 11.21
CA THR A 113 -19.26 -3.73 12.15
C THR A 113 -17.92 -4.47 12.25
N LEU A 114 -17.77 -5.60 11.56
CA LEU A 114 -16.63 -6.51 11.73
C LEU A 114 -15.25 -5.84 11.47
N PHE A 115 -15.23 -4.78 10.69
CA PHE A 115 -14.02 -4.06 10.31
C PHE A 115 -14.12 -2.53 10.53
N GLY A 116 -14.91 -2.10 11.52
CA GLY A 116 -15.14 -0.68 11.82
C GLY A 116 -16.55 -0.21 11.43
N PHE A 117 -16.76 1.10 11.43
CA PHE A 117 -18.05 1.68 11.02
C PHE A 117 -18.14 1.82 9.49
N VAL A 118 -19.33 2.09 8.97
CA VAL A 118 -19.55 2.21 7.51
C VAL A 118 -18.66 3.30 6.89
N GLU A 119 -18.33 4.33 7.67
CA GLU A 119 -17.40 5.40 7.32
C GLU A 119 -15.95 4.92 7.17
N ASP A 120 -15.58 3.81 7.83
CA ASP A 120 -14.26 3.16 7.74
C ASP A 120 -14.22 2.08 6.66
N ALA A 121 -15.35 1.76 6.03
CA ALA A 121 -15.45 0.72 5.00
C ALA A 121 -14.52 0.99 3.81
N TYR A 122 -14.04 2.23 3.61
CA TYR A 122 -13.03 2.58 2.61
C TYR A 122 -11.69 1.87 2.84
N PHE A 123 -11.32 1.55 4.09
CA PHE A 123 -10.06 0.88 4.41
C PHE A 123 -10.05 -0.58 3.94
N PHE A 124 -11.21 -1.24 4.00
CA PHE A 124 -11.39 -2.65 3.64
C PHE A 124 -12.12 -2.86 2.32
N ALA A 125 -12.61 -1.79 1.69
CA ALA A 125 -13.15 -1.86 0.35
C ALA A 125 -12.09 -2.48 -0.56
N PRO A 126 -12.41 -3.56 -1.30
CA PRO A 126 -11.45 -4.17 -2.19
C PRO A 126 -10.92 -3.08 -3.11
N SER A 127 -9.60 -2.89 -3.11
CA SER A 127 -8.93 -2.07 -4.11
C SER A 127 -9.52 -2.48 -5.45
N ARG A 128 -10.24 -1.58 -6.13
CA ARG A 128 -10.71 -1.85 -7.50
C ARG A 128 -9.50 -2.38 -8.24
N PRO A 129 -9.58 -3.55 -8.89
CA PRO A 129 -8.43 -4.09 -9.59
C PRO A 129 -7.91 -2.97 -10.50
N SER A 130 -6.70 -2.52 -10.21
CA SER A 130 -5.97 -1.67 -11.13
C SER A 130 -6.06 -2.39 -12.47
N PRO A 131 -6.54 -1.74 -13.56
CA PRO A 131 -6.55 -2.37 -14.87
C PRO A 131 -5.13 -2.83 -15.09
N SER A 132 -4.94 -4.16 -15.09
CA SER A 132 -3.65 -4.84 -15.03
C SER A 132 -2.63 -3.97 -15.74
N SER A 133 -1.73 -3.35 -14.98
CA SER A 133 -0.64 -2.58 -15.58
C SER A 133 0.00 -3.55 -16.57
N PRO A 134 -0.06 -3.28 -17.89
CA PRO A 134 0.33 -4.27 -18.88
C PRO A 134 1.74 -4.67 -18.50
N ALA A 135 1.91 -5.96 -18.18
CA ALA A 135 3.15 -6.53 -17.69
C ALA A 135 4.27 -5.83 -18.43
N ARG A 136 5.10 -5.05 -17.72
CA ARG A 136 6.19 -4.30 -18.35
C ARG A 136 6.94 -5.33 -19.17
N SER A 137 6.75 -5.28 -20.49
CA SER A 137 7.39 -6.23 -21.37
C SER A 137 8.87 -6.07 -21.07
N ARG A 138 9.53 -7.18 -20.73
CA ARG A 138 10.99 -7.24 -20.70
C ARG A 138 11.45 -6.92 -22.12
N THR A 139 11.52 -5.63 -22.45
CA THR A 139 12.40 -5.17 -23.50
C THR A 139 13.77 -5.49 -22.96
N SER A 140 14.32 -6.60 -23.46
CA SER A 140 15.70 -6.97 -23.20
C SER A 140 16.54 -5.74 -23.51
N ARG A 141 17.01 -5.03 -22.49
CA ARG A 141 18.18 -4.17 -22.63
C ARG A 141 19.29 -5.11 -23.06
N ARG A 142 19.51 -5.22 -24.38
CA ARG A 142 20.79 -5.64 -24.90
C ARG A 142 21.78 -4.68 -24.26
N GLN A 143 22.62 -5.21 -23.37
CA GLN A 143 23.81 -4.51 -22.91
C GLN A 143 24.63 -4.22 -24.16
N CYS A 144 24.52 -3.00 -24.68
CA CYS A 144 25.55 -2.47 -25.58
C CYS A 144 26.78 -2.23 -24.71
N ALA A 145 27.65 -3.23 -24.65
CA ALA A 145 29.02 -3.04 -24.21
C ALA A 145 29.67 -2.01 -25.14
N ALA A 146 30.05 -0.87 -24.57
CA ALA A 146 30.77 0.17 -25.27
C ALA A 146 32.17 -0.32 -25.61
N THR A 147 32.39 -0.75 -26.86
CA THR A 147 33.69 -0.62 -27.54
C THR A 147 33.54 -0.73 -29.05
N SER A 148 33.64 0.44 -29.71
CA SER A 148 34.26 0.66 -31.02
C SER A 148 33.49 0.30 -32.32
N ARG A 149 33.38 1.35 -33.16
CA ARG A 149 33.34 1.39 -34.65
C ARG A 149 32.01 1.11 -35.36
N THR A 150 31.34 2.21 -35.70
CA THR A 150 30.65 2.51 -36.98
C THR A 150 29.90 1.38 -37.70
N CYS A 151 28.57 1.50 -37.78
CA CYS A 151 27.80 0.97 -38.91
C CYS A 151 26.59 1.87 -39.20
N GLY A 152 26.65 2.58 -40.33
CA GLY A 152 25.49 3.21 -40.95
C GLY A 152 24.64 2.20 -41.73
N PRO A 153 23.46 2.60 -42.24
CA PRO A 153 22.50 1.66 -42.82
C PRO A 153 22.94 1.24 -44.24
N ARG A 154 23.07 -0.06 -44.49
CA ARG A 154 23.09 -0.61 -45.85
C ARG A 154 21.69 -1.06 -46.24
N SER A 155 21.14 -0.33 -47.19
CA SER A 155 20.15 -0.79 -48.17
C SER A 155 20.63 -2.08 -48.86
N THR A 156 19.75 -3.06 -48.97
CA THR A 156 19.72 -3.98 -50.12
C THR A 156 18.28 -4.36 -50.44
N ALA A 157 17.84 -3.88 -51.60
CA ALA A 157 16.69 -4.39 -52.34
C ALA A 157 17.09 -5.63 -53.18
N ARG A 158 16.05 -6.29 -53.70
CA ARG A 158 15.96 -7.43 -54.65
C ARG A 158 15.89 -8.81 -53.96
N THR A 159 14.97 -9.69 -54.33
CA THR A 159 14.19 -9.82 -55.59
C THR A 159 12.79 -10.32 -55.27
#